data_AF-A0A850KP30-F1
#
_entry.id   AF-A0A850KP30-F1
#
_cell.length_a   1.000
_cell.length_b   1.000
_cell.length_c   1.000
_cell.angle_alpha   90.00
_cell.angle_beta   90.00
_cell.angle_gamma   90.00
#
_symmetry.space_group_name_H-M   'P 1'
#
loop_
_entity.id
_entity.type
_entity.pdbx_description
1 polymer ?
#
loop_
_entity_poly.entity_id
_entity_poly.type
_entity_poly.pdbx_seq_one_letter_code
_entity_poly.pdbx_strand_id
1 'polypeptide(L)'
;MSKSWTKGAFSNLSAKSVIFAVLIGVLCMFMQFFQELGAAKERSETSIAMLVSSLEKPAARAVLILDAELAQDIAAGLTDHDFVKSAKIFEDHSVVLGEASRDDLPPHSGLEKLIATFAGTEGEINRPLHLPESMSDATGEIRLTIDGPRAVAGAMSNICATLLATFFAITGLLLVAFALMPAGRDE
;
A
#
# COMPACT_ATOMS: atom_id res chain seq x y z
N MET A 1 -34.81 47.62 30.00
CA MET A 1 -33.40 47.59 30.50
C MET A 1 -33.24 46.28 31.25
N SER A 2 -32.34 45.33 30.98
CA SER A 2 -31.16 45.21 30.11
C SER A 2 -31.01 43.73 29.69
N LYS A 3 -30.95 43.43 28.39
CA LYS A 3 -30.55 42.11 27.86
C LYS A 3 -29.62 42.34 26.67
N SER A 4 -28.32 42.52 26.94
CA SER A 4 -27.32 42.65 25.87
C SER A 4 -26.01 41.90 26.15
N TRP A 5 -25.93 41.08 27.20
CA TRP A 5 -24.64 40.52 27.63
C TRP A 5 -24.30 39.11 27.13
N THR A 6 -25.21 38.40 26.45
CA THR A 6 -24.95 37.01 26.02
C THR A 6 -24.58 36.84 24.55
N LYS A 7 -24.69 37.88 23.71
CA LYS A 7 -24.42 37.75 22.26
C LYS A 7 -22.95 37.52 21.90
N GLY A 8 -22.00 37.88 22.77
CA GLY A 8 -20.55 37.71 22.51
C GLY A 8 -19.95 36.37 22.97
N ALA A 9 -20.62 35.64 23.86
CA ALA A 9 -20.11 34.36 24.34
C ALA A 9 -20.45 33.22 23.36
N PHE A 10 -21.70 33.14 22.89
CA PHE A 10 -22.15 32.04 22.04
C PHE A 10 -21.58 32.04 20.61
N SER A 11 -21.28 33.21 20.03
CA SER A 11 -20.61 33.28 18.71
C SER A 11 -19.19 32.71 18.77
N ASN A 12 -18.48 32.99 19.87
CA ASN A 12 -17.11 32.52 20.08
C ASN A 12 -17.05 31.07 20.58
N LEU A 13 -18.04 30.61 21.36
CA LEU A 13 -18.14 29.21 21.80
C LEU A 13 -18.53 28.27 20.64
N SER A 14 -19.46 28.68 19.77
CA SER A 14 -19.83 27.93 18.57
C SER A 14 -18.67 27.83 17.57
N ALA A 15 -17.98 28.94 17.31
CA ALA A 15 -16.82 28.91 16.41
C ALA A 15 -15.71 27.98 16.95
N LYS A 16 -15.44 28.01 18.26
CA LYS A 16 -14.45 27.12 18.89
C LYS A 16 -14.86 25.64 18.82
N SER A 17 -16.13 25.31 19.07
CA SER A 17 -16.58 23.91 19.01
C SER A 17 -16.52 23.35 17.59
N VAL A 18 -16.87 24.16 16.58
CA VAL A 18 -16.74 23.80 15.17
C VAL A 18 -15.28 23.60 14.80
N ILE A 19 -14.37 24.49 15.21
CA ILE A 19 -12.93 24.32 14.99
C ILE A 19 -12.42 23.03 15.64
N PHE A 20 -12.82 22.73 16.87
CA PHE A 20 -12.47 21.48 17.54
C PHE A 20 -13.00 20.24 16.81
N ALA A 21 -14.24 20.28 16.31
CA ALA A 21 -14.81 19.19 15.54
C ALA A 21 -14.07 18.97 14.21
N VAL A 22 -13.67 20.05 13.53
CA VAL A 22 -12.85 19.99 12.31
C VAL A 22 -11.47 19.39 12.63
N LEU A 23 -10.81 19.84 13.70
CA LEU A 23 -9.51 19.29 14.11
C LEU A 23 -9.57 17.79 14.42
N ILE A 24 -10.62 17.35 15.12
CA ILE A 24 -10.83 15.93 15.41
C ILE A 24 -11.09 15.16 14.11
N GLY A 25 -11.90 15.70 13.20
CA GLY A 25 -12.16 15.07 11.90
C GLY A 25 -10.90 14.90 11.05
N VAL A 26 -10.05 15.93 11.01
CA VAL A 26 -8.73 15.87 10.35
C VAL A 26 -7.85 14.81 11.00
N LEU A 27 -7.79 14.78 12.34
CA LEU A 27 -6.99 13.78 13.06
C LEU A 27 -7.46 12.34 12.76
N CYS A 28 -8.78 12.11 12.73
CA CYS A 28 -9.35 10.82 12.35
C CYS A 28 -9.00 10.44 10.91
N MET A 29 -9.08 11.37 9.95
CA MET A 29 -8.68 11.11 8.56
C MET A 29 -7.20 10.72 8.46
N PHE A 30 -6.32 11.41 9.19
CA PHE A 30 -4.91 11.05 9.24
C PHE A 30 -4.70 9.65 9.80
N MET A 31 -5.34 9.34 10.93
CA MET A 31 -5.25 8.01 11.54
C MET A 31 -5.75 6.91 10.59
N GLN A 32 -6.87 7.15 9.91
CA GLN A 32 -7.44 6.22 8.94
C GLN A 32 -6.51 6.01 7.74
N PHE A 33 -5.91 7.07 7.21
CA PHE A 33 -4.92 6.98 6.14
C PHE A 33 -3.75 6.06 6.51
N PHE A 34 -3.18 6.21 7.72
CA PHE A 34 -2.07 5.37 8.16
C PHE A 34 -2.48 3.91 8.36
N GLN A 35 -3.68 3.65 8.90
CA GLN A 35 -4.18 2.28 9.04
C GLN A 35 -4.35 1.59 7.68
N GLU A 36 -4.96 2.29 6.72
CA GLU A 36 -5.20 1.74 5.39
C GLU A 36 -3.88 1.56 4.62
N LEU A 37 -2.90 2.45 4.82
CA LEU A 37 -1.55 2.30 4.28
C LEU A 37 -0.84 1.05 4.85
N GLY A 38 -0.94 0.82 6.16
CA GLY A 38 -0.42 -0.38 6.80
C GLY A 38 -1.06 -1.66 6.27
N ALA A 39 -2.40 -1.67 6.16
CA ALA A 39 -3.14 -2.80 5.60
C ALA A 39 -2.78 -3.06 4.12
N ALA A 40 -2.58 -2.00 3.33
CA ALA A 40 -2.15 -2.12 1.94
C ALA A 40 -0.76 -2.77 1.83
N LYS A 41 0.17 -2.39 2.72
CA LYS A 41 1.50 -3.00 2.80
C LYS A 41 1.42 -4.50 3.13
N GLU A 42 0.65 -4.87 4.14
CA GLU A 42 0.49 -6.27 4.55
C GLU A 42 -0.15 -7.13 3.44
N ARG A 43 -1.16 -6.61 2.75
CA ARG A 43 -1.78 -7.27 1.60
C ARG A 43 -0.78 -7.47 0.46
N SER A 44 0.07 -6.47 0.21
CA SER A 44 1.13 -6.55 -0.79
C SER A 44 2.15 -7.63 -0.43
N GLU A 45 2.69 -7.62 0.79
CA GLU A 45 3.65 -8.62 1.26
C GLU A 45 3.07 -10.05 1.17
N THR A 46 1.80 -10.21 1.54
CA THR A 46 1.10 -11.48 1.44
C THR A 46 0.95 -11.94 -0.02
N SER A 47 0.58 -11.03 -0.92
CA SER A 47 0.43 -11.34 -2.35
C SER A 47 1.76 -11.74 -3.00
N ILE A 48 2.84 -11.02 -2.64
CA ILE A 48 4.20 -11.35 -3.05
C ILE A 48 4.59 -12.74 -2.53
N ALA A 49 4.35 -13.03 -1.25
CA ALA A 49 4.68 -14.32 -0.66
C ALA A 49 3.92 -15.49 -1.34
N MET A 50 2.63 -15.30 -1.66
CA MET A 50 1.84 -16.29 -2.40
C MET A 50 2.38 -16.50 -3.81
N LEU A 51 2.72 -15.42 -4.53
CA LEU A 51 3.29 -15.49 -5.87
C LEU A 51 4.61 -16.28 -5.87
N VAL A 52 5.52 -15.93 -4.95
CA VAL A 52 6.81 -16.62 -4.83
C VAL A 52 6.62 -18.08 -4.45
N SER A 53 5.76 -18.39 -3.48
CA SER A 53 5.48 -19.76 -3.06
C SER A 53 4.88 -20.62 -4.19
N SER A 54 4.04 -20.03 -5.06
CA SER A 54 3.48 -20.71 -6.22
C SER A 54 4.55 -21.08 -7.27
N LEU A 55 5.62 -20.28 -7.37
CA LEU A 55 6.66 -20.44 -8.38
C LEU A 55 7.92 -21.12 -7.85
N GLU A 56 8.03 -21.31 -6.54
CA GLU A 56 9.17 -21.97 -5.89
C GLU A 56 9.43 -23.39 -6.44
N LYS A 57 8.38 -24.23 -6.53
CA LYS A 57 8.50 -25.60 -7.05
C LYS A 57 8.93 -25.67 -8.52
N PRO A 58 8.29 -24.95 -9.46
CA PRO A 58 8.74 -24.95 -10.86
C PRO A 58 10.13 -24.32 -11.02
N ALA A 59 10.48 -23.30 -10.24
CA ALA A 59 11.82 -22.70 -10.28
C ALA A 59 12.90 -23.64 -9.75
N ALA A 60 12.65 -24.33 -8.62
CA ALA A 60 13.54 -25.35 -8.09
C ALA A 60 13.75 -26.48 -9.10
N ARG A 61 12.69 -26.86 -9.83
CA ARG A 61 12.80 -27.84 -10.91
C ARG A 61 13.67 -27.32 -12.06
N ALA A 62 13.47 -26.08 -12.50
CA ALA A 62 14.26 -25.46 -13.57
C ALA A 62 15.76 -25.43 -13.21
N VAL A 63 16.09 -25.07 -11.98
CA VAL A 63 17.46 -25.14 -11.45
C VAL A 63 17.98 -26.57 -11.43
N LEU A 64 17.20 -27.53 -10.95
CA LEU A 64 17.61 -28.93 -10.86
C LEU A 64 17.99 -29.54 -12.23
N ILE A 65 17.28 -29.15 -13.29
CA ILE A 65 17.52 -29.65 -14.65
C ILE A 65 18.40 -28.72 -15.48
N LEU A 66 18.87 -27.61 -14.91
CA LEU A 66 19.67 -26.58 -15.59
C LEU A 66 19.01 -26.04 -16.87
N ASP A 67 17.69 -25.91 -16.83
CA ASP A 67 16.90 -25.46 -17.97
C ASP A 67 16.77 -23.93 -17.92
N ALA A 68 17.65 -23.28 -18.68
CA ALA A 68 17.69 -21.82 -18.80
C ALA A 68 16.42 -21.25 -19.47
N GLU A 69 15.78 -22.00 -20.38
CA GLU A 69 14.56 -21.56 -21.06
C GLU A 69 13.39 -21.53 -20.07
N LEU A 70 13.23 -22.61 -19.29
CA LEU A 70 12.23 -22.67 -18.23
C LEU A 70 12.49 -21.63 -17.13
N ALA A 71 13.75 -21.40 -16.74
CA ALA A 71 14.10 -20.38 -15.77
C ALA A 71 13.79 -18.97 -16.28
N GLN A 72 14.04 -18.70 -17.56
CA GLN A 72 13.71 -17.43 -18.21
C GLN A 72 12.20 -17.19 -18.25
N ASP A 73 11.41 -18.20 -18.61
CA ASP A 73 9.95 -18.11 -18.64
C ASP A 73 9.37 -17.82 -17.25
N ILE A 74 9.91 -18.45 -16.21
CA ILE A 74 9.50 -18.20 -14.82
C ILE A 74 9.88 -16.78 -14.40
N ALA A 75 11.09 -16.32 -14.72
CA ALA A 75 11.52 -14.94 -14.44
C ALA A 75 10.63 -13.91 -15.15
N ALA A 76 10.30 -14.16 -16.43
CA ALA A 76 9.39 -13.30 -17.20
C ALA A 76 7.99 -13.26 -16.58
N GLY A 77 7.45 -14.42 -16.18
CA GLY A 77 6.15 -14.50 -15.48
C GLY A 77 6.11 -13.75 -14.16
N LEU A 78 7.23 -13.70 -13.42
CA LEU A 78 7.34 -12.89 -12.21
C LEU A 78 7.28 -11.39 -12.51
N THR A 79 7.90 -10.93 -13.60
CA THR A 79 7.91 -9.52 -14.01
C THR A 79 6.62 -9.03 -14.68
N ASP A 80 5.69 -9.93 -15.02
CA ASP A 80 4.38 -9.55 -15.56
C ASP A 80 3.53 -8.80 -14.52
N HIS A 81 3.84 -9.00 -13.23
CA HIS A 81 3.23 -8.24 -12.14
C HIS A 81 3.82 -6.83 -12.01
N ASP A 82 2.96 -5.82 -11.96
CA ASP A 82 3.33 -4.39 -11.99
C ASP A 82 4.22 -3.90 -10.84
N PHE A 83 4.30 -4.67 -9.75
CA PHE A 83 5.13 -4.38 -8.58
C PHE A 83 6.52 -5.05 -8.63
N VAL A 84 6.77 -5.95 -9.59
CA VAL A 84 8.06 -6.62 -9.76
C VAL A 84 8.87 -5.88 -10.82
N LYS A 85 10.01 -5.32 -10.39
CA LYS A 85 10.92 -4.56 -11.27
C LYS A 85 11.89 -5.50 -12.00
N SER A 86 12.45 -6.46 -11.27
CA SER A 86 13.31 -7.50 -11.84
C SER A 86 13.19 -8.80 -11.06
N ALA A 87 13.34 -9.91 -11.78
CA ALA A 87 13.38 -11.26 -11.25
C ALA A 87 14.60 -11.99 -11.81
N LYS A 88 15.38 -12.63 -10.94
CA LYS A 88 16.57 -13.41 -11.30
C LYS A 88 16.52 -14.77 -10.63
N ILE A 89 16.87 -15.82 -11.37
CA ILE A 89 16.98 -17.19 -10.87
C ILE A 89 18.44 -17.65 -10.98
N PHE A 90 19.00 -18.12 -9.87
CA PHE A 90 20.38 -18.59 -9.76
C PHE A 90 20.45 -20.10 -9.52
N GLU A 91 21.48 -20.74 -10.08
CA GLU A 91 21.81 -22.16 -9.88
C GLU A 91 22.59 -22.39 -8.58
N ASP A 92 23.70 -21.67 -8.42
CA ASP A 92 24.60 -21.73 -7.26
C ASP A 92 25.14 -20.33 -6.93
N HIS A 93 24.22 -19.44 -6.53
CA HIS A 93 24.44 -18.04 -6.12
C HIS A 93 25.20 -17.11 -7.09
N SER A 94 25.74 -17.64 -8.19
CA SER A 94 26.72 -16.98 -9.06
C SER A 94 26.34 -17.09 -10.54
N VAL A 95 25.74 -18.20 -10.96
CA VAL A 95 25.27 -18.42 -12.32
C VAL A 95 23.78 -18.09 -12.40
N VAL A 96 23.45 -17.11 -13.25
CA VAL A 96 22.06 -16.74 -13.56
C VAL A 96 21.55 -17.68 -14.66
N LEU A 97 20.48 -18.41 -14.38
CA LEU A 97 19.80 -19.27 -15.36
C LEU A 97 18.71 -18.52 -16.13
N GLY A 98 18.07 -17.53 -15.51
CA GLY A 98 17.05 -16.71 -16.13
C GLY A 98 16.95 -15.34 -15.46
N GLU A 99 16.73 -14.30 -16.27
CA GLU A 99 16.62 -12.92 -15.82
C GLU A 99 15.56 -12.19 -16.63
N ALA A 100 14.65 -11.50 -15.93
CA ALA A 100 13.74 -10.55 -16.53
C ALA A 100 13.79 -9.24 -15.74
N SER A 101 13.80 -8.12 -16.48
CA SER A 101 13.72 -6.76 -15.92
C SER A 101 12.73 -5.97 -16.75
N ARG A 102 11.96 -5.11 -16.08
CA ARG A 102 11.21 -4.05 -16.76
C ARG A 102 11.99 -2.75 -16.59
N ASP A 103 12.66 -2.33 -17.65
CA ASP A 103 13.40 -1.07 -17.66
C ASP A 103 12.49 0.14 -17.96
N ASP A 104 11.28 -0.12 -18.47
CA ASP A 104 10.33 0.89 -18.96
C ASP A 104 9.17 1.14 -18.00
N LEU A 105 9.43 1.17 -16.70
CA LEU A 105 8.38 1.48 -15.72
C LEU A 105 7.89 2.93 -15.94
N PRO A 106 6.58 3.18 -16.20
CA PRO A 106 6.09 4.54 -16.38
C PRO A 106 6.43 5.45 -15.19
N PRO A 107 6.72 6.74 -15.41
CA PRO A 107 7.10 7.64 -14.34
C PRO A 107 6.03 7.69 -13.25
N HIS A 108 6.47 7.68 -11.99
CA HIS A 108 5.54 7.65 -10.85
C HIS A 108 4.53 8.79 -10.90
N SER A 109 3.26 8.44 -10.69
CA SER A 109 2.18 9.43 -10.54
C SER A 109 2.43 10.33 -9.33
N GLY A 110 1.87 11.54 -9.31
CA GLY A 110 2.05 12.49 -8.20
C GLY A 110 1.66 11.91 -6.84
N LEU A 111 0.65 11.03 -6.81
CA LEU A 111 0.24 10.28 -5.62
C LEU A 111 1.26 9.22 -5.22
N GLU A 112 1.83 8.49 -6.17
CA GLU A 112 2.87 7.48 -5.91
C GLU A 112 4.12 8.10 -5.29
N LYS A 113 4.48 9.33 -5.69
CA LYS A 113 5.60 10.08 -5.07
C LYS A 113 5.32 10.44 -3.61
N LEU A 114 4.08 10.81 -3.29
CA LEU A 114 3.70 11.08 -1.90
C LEU A 114 3.78 9.79 -1.07
N ILE A 115 3.24 8.69 -1.60
CA ILE A 115 3.28 7.37 -0.94
C ILE A 115 4.71 6.89 -0.77
N ALA A 116 5.59 7.09 -1.75
CA ALA A 116 6.98 6.63 -1.67
C ALA A 116 7.70 7.17 -0.42
N THR A 117 7.30 8.36 0.06
CA THR A 117 7.81 8.95 1.30
C THR A 117 7.35 8.19 2.56
N PHE A 118 6.19 7.53 2.51
CA PHE A 118 5.57 6.84 3.66
C PHE A 118 5.61 5.31 3.60
N ALA A 119 5.59 4.71 2.41
CA ALA A 119 5.56 3.25 2.20
C ALA A 119 6.95 2.60 2.31
N GLY A 120 8.02 3.40 2.21
CA GLY A 120 9.39 2.90 2.14
C GLY A 120 9.83 2.63 0.70
N THR A 121 11.16 2.57 0.53
CA THR A 121 11.82 2.36 -0.77
C THR A 121 11.82 0.90 -1.20
N GLU A 122 12.16 0.68 -2.47
CA GLU A 122 12.34 -0.62 -3.14
C GLU A 122 12.85 -1.72 -2.18
N GLY A 123 12.16 -2.85 -2.18
CA GLY A 123 12.49 -4.01 -1.35
C GLY A 123 13.11 -5.10 -2.18
N GLU A 124 14.27 -5.62 -1.76
CA GLU A 124 14.88 -6.80 -2.37
C GLU A 124 14.50 -8.03 -1.55
N ILE A 125 13.84 -9.00 -2.19
CA ILE A 125 13.49 -10.28 -1.57
C ILE A 125 14.40 -11.36 -2.14
N ASN A 126 15.16 -11.98 -1.26
CA ASN A 126 15.97 -13.15 -1.55
C ASN A 126 15.29 -14.39 -0.96
N ARG A 127 15.02 -15.40 -1.78
CA ARG A 127 14.47 -16.70 -1.34
C ARG A 127 15.32 -17.86 -1.88
N PRO A 128 15.92 -18.68 -1.00
CA PRO A 128 16.59 -19.91 -1.43
C PRO A 128 15.55 -20.94 -1.92
N LEU A 129 15.91 -21.66 -2.97
CA LEU A 129 15.13 -22.76 -3.52
C LEU A 129 15.55 -24.06 -2.82
N HIS A 130 14.62 -24.68 -2.09
CA HIS A 130 14.88 -25.98 -1.46
C HIS A 130 14.84 -27.09 -2.51
N LEU A 131 16.01 -27.62 -2.87
CA LEU A 131 16.15 -28.78 -3.73
C LEU A 131 16.01 -30.09 -2.92
N PRO A 132 15.58 -31.21 -3.53
CA PRO A 132 15.48 -32.50 -2.86
C PRO A 132 16.84 -32.95 -2.27
N GLU A 133 16.82 -33.68 -1.14
CA GLU A 133 18.02 -34.10 -0.38
C GLU A 133 19.10 -34.86 -1.18
N SER A 134 18.80 -35.33 -2.41
CA SER A 134 19.77 -36.01 -3.28
C SER A 134 20.82 -35.08 -3.91
N MET A 135 20.67 -33.76 -3.82
CA MET A 135 21.68 -32.76 -4.22
C MET A 135 21.96 -31.79 -3.06
N SER A 136 22.54 -32.28 -1.96
CA SER A 136 22.73 -31.50 -0.73
C SER A 136 23.67 -30.29 -0.83
N ASP A 137 24.42 -30.12 -1.93
CA ASP A 137 25.37 -29.02 -2.12
C ASP A 137 24.91 -27.95 -3.13
N ALA A 138 23.89 -28.23 -3.96
CA ALA A 138 23.38 -27.24 -4.92
C ALA A 138 22.17 -26.53 -4.31
N THR A 139 22.26 -25.22 -4.08
CA THR A 139 21.15 -24.39 -3.59
C THR A 139 20.87 -23.29 -4.60
N GLY A 140 19.75 -23.42 -5.32
CA GLY A 140 19.27 -22.35 -6.19
C GLY A 140 18.74 -21.16 -5.41
N GLU A 141 18.69 -19.97 -6.02
CA GLU A 141 18.18 -18.75 -5.39
C GLU A 141 17.22 -18.01 -6.34
N ILE A 142 16.09 -17.52 -5.84
CA ILE A 142 15.27 -16.50 -6.52
C ILE A 142 15.52 -15.16 -5.86
N ARG A 143 15.91 -14.17 -6.68
CA ARG A 143 16.06 -12.78 -6.25
C ARG A 143 15.05 -11.89 -6.97
N LEU A 144 14.29 -11.15 -6.19
CA LEU A 144 13.22 -10.28 -6.66
C LEU A 144 13.47 -8.86 -6.18
N THR A 145 13.39 -7.91 -7.10
CA THR A 145 13.41 -6.47 -6.79
C THR A 145 12.00 -5.94 -6.93
N ILE A 146 11.44 -5.42 -5.85
CA ILE A 146 10.04 -5.00 -5.75
C ILE A 146 9.96 -3.49 -5.61
N ASP A 147 9.09 -2.89 -6.42
CA ASP A 147 8.73 -1.48 -6.34
C ASP A 147 7.60 -1.30 -5.31
N GLY A 148 7.98 -0.98 -4.07
CA GLY A 148 7.06 -0.79 -2.95
C GLY A 148 5.96 0.25 -3.22
N PRO A 149 6.28 1.46 -3.71
CA PRO A 149 5.28 2.47 -4.09
C PRO A 149 4.20 1.94 -5.04
N ARG A 150 4.58 1.16 -6.06
CA ARG A 150 3.62 0.57 -7.02
C ARG A 150 2.80 -0.57 -6.44
N ALA A 151 3.41 -1.38 -5.57
CA ALA A 151 2.71 -2.46 -4.89
C ALA A 151 1.55 -1.93 -4.02
N VAL A 152 1.71 -0.72 -3.47
CA VAL A 152 0.68 -0.03 -2.67
C VAL A 152 -0.25 0.83 -3.53
N ALA A 153 0.17 1.25 -4.73
CA ALA A 153 -0.63 2.12 -5.61
C ALA A 153 -1.99 1.51 -5.99
N GLY A 154 -2.07 0.19 -6.19
CA GLY A 154 -3.33 -0.51 -6.47
C GLY A 154 -4.38 -0.36 -5.36
N ALA A 155 -3.96 -0.19 -4.11
CA ALA A 155 -4.85 0.03 -2.98
C ALA A 155 -5.35 1.49 -2.86
N MET A 156 -4.78 2.42 -3.65
CA MET A 156 -5.06 3.85 -3.52
C MET A 156 -6.49 4.23 -3.91
N SER A 157 -7.11 3.49 -4.83
CA SER A 157 -8.52 3.65 -5.19
C SER A 157 -9.43 3.43 -3.97
N ASN A 158 -9.13 2.40 -3.18
CA ASN A 158 -9.88 2.06 -1.96
C ASN A 158 -9.59 3.06 -0.83
N ILE A 159 -8.33 3.47 -0.65
CA ILE A 159 -7.96 4.51 0.33
C ILE A 159 -8.72 5.81 0.02
N CYS A 160 -8.73 6.23 -1.24
CA CYS A 160 -9.42 7.45 -1.68
C CYS A 160 -10.93 7.33 -1.44
N ALA A 161 -11.56 6.23 -1.85
CA ALA A 161 -12.99 6.00 -1.65
C ALA A 161 -13.38 6.03 -0.16
N THR A 162 -12.59 5.38 0.69
CA THR A 162 -12.80 5.35 2.14
C THR A 162 -12.66 6.74 2.76
N LEU A 163 -11.63 7.52 2.40
CA LEU A 163 -11.47 8.89 2.88
C LEU A 163 -12.62 9.80 2.44
N LEU A 164 -13.08 9.63 1.19
CA LEU A 164 -14.19 10.40 0.62
C LEU A 164 -15.52 10.07 1.32
N ALA A 165 -15.76 8.79 1.60
CA ALA A 165 -16.91 8.34 2.39
C ALA A 165 -16.88 8.92 3.82
N THR A 166 -15.72 8.87 4.49
CA THR A 166 -15.55 9.47 5.83
C THR A 166 -15.76 10.98 5.80
N PHE A 167 -15.27 11.68 4.77
CA PHE A 167 -15.48 13.11 4.59
C PHE A 167 -16.97 13.46 4.51
N PHE A 168 -17.72 12.74 3.67
CA PHE A 168 -19.17 12.94 3.58
C PHE A 168 -19.91 12.59 4.88
N ALA A 169 -19.49 11.55 5.59
CA ALA A 169 -20.08 11.18 6.87
C ALA A 169 -19.87 12.28 7.93
N ILE A 170 -18.66 12.83 8.05
CA ILE A 170 -18.36 13.92 9.00
C ILE A 170 -19.11 15.20 8.60
N THR A 171 -19.15 15.52 7.32
CA THR A 171 -19.86 16.72 6.83
C THR A 171 -21.36 16.59 7.06
N GLY A 172 -21.93 15.40 6.81
CA GLY A 172 -23.33 15.10 7.10
C GLY A 172 -23.66 15.21 8.59
N LEU A 173 -22.79 14.67 9.46
CA LEU A 173 -22.94 14.78 10.92
C LEU A 173 -22.93 16.25 11.36
N LEU A 174 -22.03 17.08 10.81
CA LEU A 174 -21.97 18.50 11.12
C LEU A 174 -23.22 19.26 10.65
N LEU A 175 -23.75 18.93 9.47
CA LEU A 175 -25.00 19.51 8.97
C LEU A 175 -26.19 19.12 9.84
N VAL A 176 -26.28 17.87 10.28
CA VAL A 176 -27.32 17.41 11.21
C VAL A 176 -27.18 18.11 12.56
N ALA A 177 -25.97 18.23 13.10
CA ALA A 177 -25.72 18.95 14.34
C ALA A 177 -26.11 20.43 14.23
N PHE A 178 -25.87 21.06 13.08
CA PHE A 178 -26.28 22.43 12.79
C PHE A 178 -27.80 22.56 12.67
N ALA A 179 -28.46 21.65 11.96
CA ALA A 179 -29.92 21.65 11.79
C ALA A 179 -30.69 21.35 13.08
N LEU A 180 -30.11 20.53 13.97
CA LEU A 180 -30.64 20.22 15.30
C LEU A 180 -30.31 21.31 16.33
N MET A 181 -29.40 22.25 16.03
CA MET A 181 -29.15 23.38 16.90
C MET A 181 -30.44 24.21 16.95
N PRO A 182 -31.11 24.33 18.12
CA PRO A 182 -32.37 25.05 18.19
C PRO A 182 -32.10 26.49 17.78
N ALA A 183 -32.64 26.91 16.64
CA ALA A 183 -32.83 28.30 16.34
C ALA A 183 -33.52 28.88 17.59
N GLY A 184 -32.85 29.81 18.26
CA GLY A 184 -33.44 30.49 19.40
C GLY A 184 -34.84 30.92 19.00
N ARG A 185 -35.86 30.34 19.63
CA ARG A 185 -37.25 30.77 19.48
C ARG A 185 -37.25 32.24 19.86
N ASP A 186 -37.33 33.08 18.85
CA ASP A 186 -37.72 34.47 18.98
C ASP A 186 -39.19 34.47 19.46
N GLU A 187 -39.36 34.50 20.78
CA GLU A 187 -40.57 34.97 21.46
C GLU A 187 -40.17 36.02 22.49
#